data_AF-A0A2W1B462-F1
#
_entry.id   AF-A0A2W1B462-F1
#
_cell.length_a   1.000
_cell.length_b   1.000
_cell.length_c   1.000
_cell.angle_alpha   90.00
_cell.angle_beta   90.00
_cell.angle_gamma   90.00
#
_symmetry.space_group_name_H-M   'P 1'
#
loop_
_entity.id
_entity.type
_entity.pdbx_description
1 polymer ?
#
loop_
_entity_poly.entity_id
_entity_poly.type
_entity_poly.pdbx_seq_one_letter_code
_entity_poly.pdbx_strand_id
1 'polypeptide(L)'
;MQAGSSKPASEIIKSMTRGKTNRISPEALVKYFRPLELWLRVQNRDEPLIGWSSNYHDVALFAPQRGGVGRSAGSYLLIISVLCFLV
;
A
#
# COMPACT_ATOMS: atom_id res chain seq x y z
N MET A 1 -8.77 -23.26 -29.25
CA MET A 1 -8.35 -21.97 -29.86
C MET A 1 -7.68 -22.29 -31.19
N GLN A 2 -8.30 -21.96 -32.33
CA GLN A 2 -7.82 -22.38 -33.65
C GLN A 2 -7.39 -21.21 -34.56
N ALA A 3 -7.83 -19.99 -34.28
CA ALA A 3 -7.57 -18.83 -35.13
C ALA A 3 -6.09 -18.38 -35.17
N GLY A 4 -5.30 -18.63 -34.11
CA GLY A 4 -3.89 -18.20 -34.06
C GLY A 4 -3.71 -16.72 -34.46
N SER A 5 -2.77 -16.44 -35.36
CA SER A 5 -2.51 -15.10 -35.93
C SER A 5 -3.32 -14.80 -37.20
N SER A 6 -4.24 -15.68 -37.62
CA SER A 6 -5.02 -15.50 -38.87
C SER A 6 -6.11 -14.44 -38.77
N LYS A 7 -6.49 -14.05 -37.55
CA LYS A 7 -7.52 -13.05 -37.26
C LYS A 7 -6.95 -11.93 -36.40
N PRO A 8 -7.40 -10.67 -36.57
CA PRO A 8 -6.99 -9.58 -35.70
C PRO A 8 -7.42 -9.85 -34.25
N ALA A 9 -6.58 -9.47 -33.30
CA ALA A 9 -6.82 -9.72 -31.87
C ALA A 9 -8.17 -9.15 -31.38
N SER A 10 -8.63 -8.03 -31.93
CA SER A 10 -9.93 -7.43 -31.62
C SER A 10 -11.12 -8.33 -31.98
N GLU A 11 -11.03 -9.07 -33.10
CA GLU A 11 -12.05 -10.04 -33.51
C GLU A 11 -12.04 -11.26 -32.58
N ILE A 12 -10.86 -11.73 -32.19
CA ILE A 12 -10.70 -12.81 -31.23
C ILE A 12 -11.32 -12.41 -29.88
N ILE A 13 -10.97 -11.23 -29.35
CA ILE A 13 -11.53 -10.67 -28.12
C ILE A 13 -13.06 -10.55 -28.21
N LYS A 14 -13.58 -10.07 -29.34
CA LYS A 14 -15.03 -10.00 -29.58
C LYS A 14 -15.69 -11.37 -29.52
N SER A 15 -15.11 -12.38 -30.17
CA SER A 15 -15.65 -13.75 -30.13
C SER A 15 -15.62 -14.34 -28.72
N MET A 16 -14.51 -14.17 -27.99
CA MET A 16 -14.32 -14.71 -26.65
C MET A 16 -15.23 -14.04 -25.60
N THR A 17 -15.44 -12.73 -25.74
CA THR A 17 -16.31 -11.96 -24.82
C THR A 17 -17.79 -12.04 -25.20
N ARG A 18 -18.17 -12.92 -26.13
CA ARG A 18 -19.54 -13.08 -26.66
C ARG A 18 -20.11 -11.76 -27.20
N GLY A 19 -19.28 -10.99 -27.89
CA GLY A 19 -19.66 -9.72 -28.52
C GLY A 19 -19.72 -8.52 -27.60
N LYS A 20 -19.40 -8.65 -26.30
CA LYS A 20 -19.49 -7.56 -25.33
C LYS A 20 -18.50 -6.43 -25.58
N THR A 21 -17.31 -6.74 -26.09
CA THR A 21 -16.30 -5.75 -26.43
C THR A 21 -15.38 -6.24 -27.56
N ASN A 22 -14.87 -5.33 -28.39
CA ASN A 22 -13.80 -5.58 -29.35
C ASN A 22 -12.45 -4.99 -28.91
N ARG A 23 -12.39 -4.46 -27.68
CA ARG A 23 -11.21 -3.82 -27.08
C ARG A 23 -10.87 -4.48 -25.74
N ILE A 24 -9.60 -4.38 -25.35
CA ILE A 24 -9.15 -4.80 -24.02
C ILE A 24 -9.79 -3.87 -22.98
N SER A 25 -10.43 -4.46 -21.96
CA SER A 25 -11.04 -3.73 -20.85
C SER A 25 -10.54 -4.30 -19.51
N PRO A 26 -10.27 -3.44 -18.51
CA PRO A 26 -9.87 -3.88 -17.17
C PRO A 26 -11.05 -4.35 -16.31
N GLU A 27 -12.29 -4.18 -16.78
CA GLU A 27 -13.52 -4.40 -16.01
C GLU A 27 -13.63 -5.82 -15.44
N ALA A 28 -13.24 -6.83 -16.22
CA ALA A 28 -13.26 -8.22 -15.77
C ALA A 28 -12.26 -8.45 -14.63
N LEU A 29 -11.09 -7.80 -14.68
CA LEU A 29 -10.06 -7.88 -13.66
C LEU A 29 -10.52 -7.21 -12.36
N VAL A 30 -11.05 -5.99 -12.46
CA VAL A 30 -11.62 -5.26 -11.32
C VAL A 30 -12.77 -6.06 -10.69
N LYS A 31 -13.66 -6.63 -11.52
CA LYS A 31 -14.76 -7.46 -11.02
C LYS A 31 -14.27 -8.70 -10.29
N TYR A 32 -13.23 -9.35 -10.80
CA TYR A 32 -12.62 -10.53 -10.16
C TYR A 32 -12.03 -10.18 -8.79
N PHE A 33 -11.30 -9.06 -8.69
CA PHE A 33 -10.66 -8.63 -7.45
C PHE A 33 -11.55 -7.82 -6.50
N ARG A 34 -12.79 -7.53 -6.88
CA ARG A 34 -13.72 -6.72 -6.07
C ARG A 34 -13.81 -7.19 -4.60
N PRO A 35 -13.95 -8.48 -4.28
CA PRO A 35 -14.01 -8.90 -2.87
C PRO A 35 -12.75 -8.55 -2.09
N LEU A 36 -11.57 -8.69 -2.71
CA LEU A 36 -10.28 -8.34 -2.11
C LEU A 36 -10.15 -6.82 -1.95
N GLU A 37 -10.58 -6.04 -2.95
CA GLU A 37 -10.61 -4.59 -2.88
C GLU A 37 -11.43 -4.10 -1.68
N LEU A 38 -12.62 -4.69 -1.45
CA LEU A 38 -13.45 -4.35 -0.29
C LEU A 38 -12.75 -4.69 1.03
N TRP A 39 -12.10 -5.85 1.12
CA TRP A 39 -11.36 -6.24 2.30
C TRP A 39 -10.19 -5.28 2.60
N LEU A 40 -9.41 -4.92 1.57
CA LEU A 40 -8.31 -3.97 1.68
C LEU A 40 -8.77 -2.58 2.15
N ARG A 41 -9.95 -2.11 1.71
CA ARG A 41 -10.54 -0.86 2.20
C ARG A 41 -10.87 -0.89 3.69
N VAL A 42 -11.23 -2.05 4.23
CA VAL A 42 -11.49 -2.20 5.67
C VAL A 42 -10.18 -2.25 6.44
N GLN A 43 -9.20 -3.02 5.96
CA GLN A 43 -7.91 -3.15 6.64
C GLN A 43 -7.10 -1.86 6.65
N ASN A 44 -7.07 -1.15 5.53
CA ASN A 44 -6.28 0.08 5.41
C ASN A 44 -7.03 1.31 5.95
N ARG A 45 -8.12 1.14 6.71
CA ARG A 45 -8.94 2.26 7.21
C ARG A 45 -8.16 3.18 8.13
N ASP A 46 -7.34 2.60 9.02
CA ASP A 46 -6.60 3.31 10.06
C ASP A 46 -5.14 3.56 9.66
N GLU A 47 -4.78 3.24 8.41
CA GLU A 47 -3.43 3.48 7.90
C GLU A 47 -3.24 4.97 7.64
N PRO A 48 -2.14 5.57 8.15
CA PRO A 48 -1.91 7.01 8.03
C PRO A 48 -1.63 7.45 6.58
N LEU A 49 -1.27 6.52 5.69
CA LEU A 49 -0.97 6.77 4.29
C LEU A 49 -1.46 5.62 3.40
N ILE A 50 -2.33 5.94 2.44
CA ILE A 50 -2.72 5.04 1.35
C ILE A 50 -2.16 5.61 0.04
N GLY A 51 -1.20 4.90 -0.56
CA GLY A 51 -0.52 5.34 -1.78
C GLY A 51 0.98 5.53 -1.55
N TRP A 52 1.60 6.39 -2.34
CA TRP A 52 3.03 6.72 -2.23
C TRP A 52 3.24 8.23 -2.38
N SER A 53 4.16 8.81 -1.60
CA SER A 53 4.66 10.17 -1.85
C SER A 53 5.95 10.11 -2.67
N SER A 54 6.06 10.97 -3.67
CA SER A 54 7.27 11.14 -4.48
C SER A 54 8.20 12.23 -3.94
N ASN A 55 7.79 12.97 -2.90
CA ASN A 55 8.60 14.01 -2.29
C ASN A 55 9.53 13.39 -1.23
N TYR A 56 10.84 13.66 -1.34
CA TYR A 56 11.86 13.13 -0.45
C TYR A 56 11.59 13.43 1.03
N HIS A 57 11.05 14.63 1.34
CA HIS A 57 10.72 14.99 2.71
C HIS A 57 9.57 14.16 3.29
N ASP A 58 8.62 13.72 2.47
CA ASP A 58 7.48 12.92 2.90
C ASP A 58 7.86 11.44 3.08
N VAL A 59 8.78 10.92 2.25
CA VAL A 59 9.30 9.54 2.40
C VAL A 59 9.93 9.33 3.78
N ALA A 60 10.63 10.34 4.31
CA ALA A 60 11.23 10.28 5.63
C ALA A 60 10.20 10.36 6.77
N LEU A 61 9.07 11.06 6.58
CA LEU A 61 8.01 11.20 7.57
C LEU A 61 7.18 9.92 7.75
N PHE A 62 7.00 9.16 6.67
CA PHE A 62 6.24 7.90 6.68
C PHE A 62 7.15 6.65 6.77
N ALA A 63 8.46 6.82 6.92
CA ALA A 63 9.35 5.71 7.19
C ALA A 63 8.96 5.04 8.52
N PRO A 64 8.78 3.71 8.57
CA PRO A 64 8.43 3.04 9.81
C PRO A 64 9.54 3.30 10.84
N GLN A 65 9.21 4.06 11.89
CA GLN A 65 10.05 4.19 13.07
C GLN A 65 10.08 2.82 13.75
N ARG A 66 11.00 1.94 13.32
CA ARG A 66 11.34 0.73 14.05
C ARG A 66 11.80 1.18 15.43
N GLY A 67 10.92 1.01 16.42
CA GLY A 67 11.12 1.47 17.79
C GLY A 67 12.49 1.06 18.33
N GLY A 68 13.41 2.00 18.36
CA GLY A 68 14.53 2.00 19.29
C GLY A 68 13.99 2.49 20.62
N VAL A 69 13.60 1.57 21.49
CA VAL A 69 13.38 1.82 22.92
C VAL A 69 14.74 2.19 23.53
N GLY A 70 15.16 3.45 23.32
CA GLY A 70 16.26 4.08 24.03
C GLY A 70 15.71 4.55 25.37
N ARG A 71 15.79 3.66 26.37
CA ARG A 71 15.40 3.89 27.76
C ARG A 71 15.83 5.27 28.21
N SER A 72 14.88 6.05 28.73
CA SER A 72 15.14 7.33 29.41
C SER A 72 16.01 7.07 30.64
N ALA A 73 17.33 7.05 30.43
CA ALA A 73 18.33 7.06 31.49
C ALA A 73 18.60 8.48 32.00
N GLY A 74 17.98 9.50 31.39
CA GLY A 74 18.19 10.91 31.74
C GLY A 74 17.45 11.38 32.99
N SER A 75 16.34 10.74 33.37
CA SER A 75 15.54 11.16 34.53
C SER A 75 16.19 10.83 35.87
N TYR A 76 16.80 9.64 36.02
CA TYR A 76 17.46 9.25 37.26
C TYR A 76 18.80 9.96 37.49
N LEU A 77 19.52 10.31 36.41
CA LEU A 77 20.78 11.05 36.51
C LEU A 77 20.59 12.49 37.01
N LEU A 78 19.49 13.15 36.61
CA LEU A 78 19.13 14.47 37.13
C LEU A 78 18.77 14.41 38.62
N ILE A 79 18.04 13.37 39.05
CA ILE A 79 17.66 13.21 40.45
C ILE A 79 18.91 12.95 41.32
N ILE A 80 19.84 12.11 40.85
CA ILE A 80 21.09 11.82 41.57
C ILE A 80 22.01 13.05 41.64
N SER A 81 22.11 13.85 40.57
CA SER A 81 22.94 15.06 40.63
C SER A 81 22.38 16.08 41.62
N VAL A 82 21.06 16.28 41.64
CA VAL A 82 20.41 17.21 42.59
C VAL A 82 20.59 16.73 44.03
N LEU A 83 20.52 15.42 44.29
CA LEU A 83 20.77 14.86 45.62
C LEU A 83 22.23 14.98 46.07
N CYS A 84 23.21 14.83 45.15
CA CYS A 84 24.62 15.05 45.46
C CYS A 84 25.00 16.51 45.71
N PHE A 85 24.22 17.48 45.22
CA PHE A 85 24.45 18.91 45.50
C PHE A 85 23.77 19.39 46.80
N LEU A 86 22.99 18.53 47.47
CA LEU A 86 22.20 18.85 48.67
C LEU A 86 22.73 18.16 49.95
N VAL A 87 23.86 17.46 49.88
CA VAL A 87 24.64 16.91 51.01
C VAL A 87 25.99 17.59 51.06
#